data_AF-A0A916IE73-F1
#
_entry.id   AF-A0A916IE73-F1
#
_cell.length_a   1.000
_cell.length_b   1.000
_cell.length_c   1.000
_cell.angle_alpha   90.00
_cell.angle_beta   90.00
_cell.angle_gamma   90.00
#
_symmetry.space_group_name_H-M   'P 1'
#
loop_
_entity.id
_entity.type
_entity.pdbx_description
1 polymer ?
#
loop_
_entity_poly.entity_id
_entity_poly.type
_entity_poly.pdbx_seq_one_letter_code
_entity_poly.pdbx_strand_id
1 'polypeptide(L)'
;RLQQLMNLSGTSIAAPAVSGTVALMLQANPGLTPPLVKAILQYTAQPLPDANLLQQGAGLLNAGGAVTLAGALRSDIGGAIESGRLHAGMNLLVPGRAMPAPFTVINGANVRWGRIVFAGGSHLLSGSALFTRYQPIYDPRLVWVRQGAQRYTLSYWPADSGEAPRQWLRSIVARPAADQVFVTPGVIAATSLAGASSWHGTTGLFMPTATLSGWLGVGSGVVLSEGVVLSEGVVLSEGVVLSEGVVLSEGVVLSEGVVLSEGVVLSEGVVLSEGESSLLGEP
;
A
#
# COMPACT_ATOMS: atom_id res chain seq x y z
N ARG A 1 16.57 -46.05 6.82
CA ARG A 1 17.37 -44.80 6.89
C ARG A 1 16.60 -43.83 7.78
N LEU A 2 16.95 -43.71 9.06
CA LEU A 2 16.33 -42.74 9.96
C LEU A 2 16.75 -41.34 9.51
N GLN A 3 15.80 -40.48 9.17
CA GLN A 3 16.10 -39.09 8.85
C GLN A 3 16.64 -38.41 10.11
N GLN A 4 17.87 -37.91 10.06
CA GLN A 4 18.37 -36.97 11.06
C GLN A 4 17.63 -35.65 10.82
N LEU A 5 16.64 -35.37 11.67
CA LEU A 5 15.96 -34.08 11.71
C LEU A 5 16.68 -33.21 12.75
N MET A 6 17.03 -31.99 12.36
CA MET A 6 17.57 -30.97 13.26
C MET A 6 16.48 -29.97 13.59
N ASN A 7 16.28 -29.68 14.87
CA ASN A 7 15.40 -28.61 15.31
C ASN A 7 16.19 -27.29 15.30
N LEU A 8 15.71 -26.30 14.55
CA LEU A 8 16.35 -25.00 14.38
C LEU A 8 15.34 -23.90 14.71
N SER A 9 15.79 -22.82 15.36
CA SER A 9 14.97 -21.66 15.72
C SER A 9 15.59 -20.37 15.22
N GLY A 10 14.76 -19.43 14.74
CA GLY A 10 15.20 -18.10 14.31
C GLY A 10 14.38 -17.56 13.13
N THR A 11 14.54 -16.27 12.83
CA THR A 11 13.87 -15.62 11.69
C THR A 11 14.24 -16.26 10.35
N SER A 12 15.43 -16.87 10.24
CA SER A 12 15.87 -17.65 9.07
C SER A 12 15.00 -18.88 8.78
N ILE A 13 14.27 -19.41 9.77
CA ILE A 13 13.33 -20.53 9.59
C ILE A 13 11.92 -20.04 9.23
N ALA A 14 11.57 -18.80 9.60
CA ALA A 14 10.30 -18.19 9.20
C ALA A 14 10.27 -17.79 7.72
N ALA A 15 11.39 -17.30 7.18
CA ALA A 15 11.50 -16.90 5.78
C ALA A 15 11.08 -18.00 4.76
N PRO A 16 11.59 -19.25 4.83
CA PRO A 16 11.17 -20.31 3.91
C PRO A 16 9.70 -20.73 4.07
N ALA A 17 9.11 -20.59 5.26
CA ALA A 17 7.68 -20.87 5.46
C ALA A 17 6.79 -19.84 4.74
N VAL A 18 7.16 -18.56 4.79
CA VAL A 18 6.46 -17.50 4.05
C VAL A 18 6.64 -17.69 2.55
N SER A 19 7.86 -17.93 2.06
CA SER A 19 8.09 -18.13 0.62
C SER A 19 7.40 -19.38 0.08
N GLY A 20 7.37 -20.49 0.83
CA GLY A 20 6.59 -21.68 0.49
C GLY A 20 5.08 -21.40 0.43
N THR A 21 4.56 -20.58 1.34
CA THR A 21 3.15 -20.13 1.28
C THR A 21 2.89 -19.28 0.03
N VAL A 22 3.80 -18.37 -0.32
CA VAL A 22 3.68 -17.57 -1.55
C VAL A 22 3.70 -18.46 -2.79
N ALA A 23 4.52 -19.52 -2.80
CA ALA A 23 4.51 -20.49 -3.90
C ALA A 23 3.14 -21.16 -4.04
N LEU A 24 2.49 -21.55 -2.94
CA LEU A 24 1.12 -22.09 -2.95
C LEU A 24 0.10 -21.05 -3.41
N MET A 25 0.23 -19.80 -2.99
CA MET A 25 -0.63 -18.71 -3.45
C MET A 25 -0.52 -18.50 -4.96
N LEU A 26 0.71 -18.50 -5.50
CA LEU A 26 0.96 -18.35 -6.94
C LEU A 26 0.54 -19.59 -7.74
N GLN A 27 0.62 -20.78 -7.15
CA GLN A 27 0.06 -21.99 -7.74
C GLN A 27 -1.47 -21.90 -7.84
N ALA A 28 -2.14 -21.38 -6.81
CA ALA A 28 -3.59 -21.17 -6.83
C ALA A 28 -4.01 -20.00 -7.72
N ASN A 29 -3.20 -18.95 -7.80
CA ASN A 29 -3.47 -17.76 -8.61
C ASN A 29 -2.15 -17.16 -9.15
N PRO A 30 -1.76 -17.46 -10.41
CA PRO A 30 -0.53 -16.94 -11.01
C PRO A 30 -0.61 -15.45 -11.40
N GLY A 31 -1.80 -14.84 -11.32
CA GLY A 31 -2.01 -13.43 -11.67
C GLY A 31 -1.70 -12.44 -10.54
N LEU A 32 -1.37 -12.91 -9.34
CA LEU A 32 -1.12 -12.03 -8.21
C LEU A 32 0.14 -11.17 -8.43
N THR A 33 0.04 -9.88 -8.10
CA THR A 33 1.21 -8.99 -8.07
C THR A 33 1.91 -9.06 -6.71
N PRO A 34 3.21 -8.76 -6.61
CA PRO A 34 3.92 -8.79 -5.33
C PRO A 34 3.27 -7.93 -4.21
N PRO A 35 2.80 -6.70 -4.48
CA PRO A 35 2.08 -5.92 -3.45
C PRO A 35 0.76 -6.57 -3.02
N LEU A 36 0.03 -7.22 -3.94
CA LEU A 36 -1.20 -7.94 -3.62
C LEU A 36 -0.92 -9.20 -2.80
N VAL A 37 0.14 -9.96 -3.11
CA VAL A 37 0.60 -11.09 -2.29
C VAL A 37 0.88 -10.62 -0.86
N LYS A 38 1.64 -9.52 -0.70
CA LYS A 38 1.92 -8.92 0.60
C LYS A 38 0.62 -8.56 1.33
N ALA A 39 -0.33 -7.92 0.66
CA ALA A 39 -1.60 -7.53 1.26
C ALA A 39 -2.42 -8.75 1.73
N ILE A 40 -2.48 -9.82 0.93
CA ILE A 40 -3.17 -11.07 1.30
C ILE A 40 -2.53 -11.70 2.54
N LEU A 41 -1.20 -11.81 2.57
CA LEU A 41 -0.47 -12.36 3.71
C LEU A 41 -0.74 -11.55 4.98
N GLN A 42 -0.66 -10.22 4.90
CA GLN A 42 -0.91 -9.35 6.05
C GLN A 42 -2.36 -9.42 6.53
N TYR A 43 -3.32 -9.39 5.60
CA TYR A 43 -4.74 -9.40 5.95
C TYR A 43 -5.18 -10.70 6.61
N THR A 44 -4.63 -11.83 6.16
CA THR A 44 -4.99 -13.17 6.66
C THR A 44 -4.20 -13.59 7.90
N ALA A 45 -3.11 -12.89 8.21
CA ALA A 45 -2.25 -13.17 9.36
C ALA A 45 -3.04 -13.17 10.68
N GLN A 46 -2.67 -14.05 11.60
CA GLN A 46 -3.27 -14.17 12.93
C GLN A 46 -2.47 -13.32 13.93
N PRO A 47 -3.06 -12.29 14.55
CA PRO A 47 -2.39 -11.57 15.62
C PRO A 47 -2.06 -12.50 16.78
N LEU A 48 -0.80 -12.47 17.21
CA LEU A 48 -0.36 -13.11 18.43
C LEU A 48 -0.84 -12.30 19.65
N PRO A 49 -1.23 -12.98 20.74
CA PRO A 49 -1.49 -12.32 22.00
C PRO A 49 -0.23 -11.61 22.50
N ASP A 50 -0.44 -10.49 23.20
CA ASP A 50 0.61 -9.72 23.91
C ASP A 50 1.76 -9.18 23.04
N ALA A 51 1.62 -9.19 21.71
CA ALA A 51 2.59 -8.61 20.79
C ALA A 51 2.00 -7.42 20.01
N ASN A 52 2.82 -6.39 19.81
CA ASN A 52 2.45 -5.18 19.06
C ASN A 52 2.94 -5.21 17.60
N LEU A 53 2.54 -4.19 16.82
CA LEU A 53 2.85 -4.10 15.40
C LEU A 53 4.36 -4.10 15.09
N LEU A 54 5.20 -3.58 15.99
CA LEU A 54 6.66 -3.60 15.82
C LEU A 54 7.27 -4.99 16.02
N GLN A 55 6.71 -5.78 16.93
CA GLN A 55 7.23 -7.10 17.28
C GLN A 55 6.81 -8.17 16.26
N GLN A 56 5.58 -8.12 15.77
CA GLN A 56 5.01 -9.19 14.93
C GLN A 56 4.50 -8.73 13.56
N GLY A 57 4.53 -7.42 13.27
CA GLY A 57 3.85 -6.88 12.09
C GLY A 57 2.34 -7.15 12.14
N ALA A 58 1.77 -7.61 11.03
CA ALA A 58 0.35 -7.94 10.93
C ALA A 58 -0.04 -9.23 11.68
N GLY A 59 0.92 -10.09 12.02
CA GLY A 59 0.71 -11.31 12.81
C GLY A 59 1.40 -12.56 12.26
N LEU A 60 1.08 -13.70 12.88
CA LEU A 60 1.50 -15.04 12.50
C LEU A 60 0.93 -15.44 11.13
N LEU A 61 1.76 -16.10 10.32
CA LEU A 61 1.38 -16.59 8.99
C LEU A 61 0.17 -17.55 9.04
N ASN A 62 -0.86 -17.26 8.24
CA ASN A 62 -2.02 -18.12 8.03
C ASN A 62 -2.04 -18.61 6.57
N ALA A 63 -1.30 -19.69 6.29
CA ALA A 63 -1.15 -20.20 4.92
C ALA A 63 -2.48 -20.60 4.27
N GLY A 64 -3.36 -21.28 5.01
CA GLY A 64 -4.67 -21.68 4.51
C GLY A 64 -5.56 -20.49 4.16
N GLY A 65 -5.56 -19.46 5.00
CA GLY A 65 -6.30 -18.21 4.74
C GLY A 65 -5.75 -17.47 3.52
N ALA A 66 -4.42 -17.36 3.41
CA ALA A 66 -3.75 -16.70 2.29
C ALA A 66 -4.05 -17.38 0.95
N VAL A 67 -3.97 -18.71 0.88
CA VAL A 67 -4.30 -19.48 -0.34
C VAL A 67 -5.79 -19.39 -0.69
N THR A 68 -6.66 -19.46 0.32
CA THR A 68 -8.12 -19.32 0.12
C THR A 68 -8.47 -17.96 -0.46
N LEU A 69 -7.89 -16.88 0.08
CA LEU A 69 -8.10 -15.53 -0.42
C LEU A 69 -7.51 -15.34 -1.82
N ALA A 70 -6.29 -15.82 -2.06
CA ALA A 70 -5.66 -15.80 -3.39
C ALA A 70 -6.53 -16.45 -4.47
N GLY A 71 -7.09 -17.63 -4.19
CA GLY A 71 -7.94 -18.37 -5.13
C GLY A 71 -9.33 -17.77 -5.35
N ALA A 72 -9.77 -16.81 -4.52
CA ALA A 72 -11.02 -16.09 -4.72
C ALA A 72 -10.89 -14.93 -5.74
N LEU A 73 -9.66 -14.47 -6.00
CA LEU A 73 -9.38 -13.36 -6.91
C LEU A 73 -9.23 -13.85 -8.35
N ARG A 74 -9.55 -12.98 -9.31
CA ARG A 74 -9.32 -13.23 -10.74
C ARG A 74 -7.83 -13.51 -11.01
N SER A 75 -7.55 -14.35 -12.01
CA SER A 75 -6.20 -14.85 -12.28
C SER A 75 -5.41 -14.05 -13.31
N ASP A 76 -5.99 -12.98 -13.87
CA ASP A 76 -5.34 -12.13 -14.86
C ASP A 76 -4.96 -10.74 -14.31
N ILE A 77 -4.95 -10.53 -12.99
CA ILE A 77 -4.70 -9.22 -12.35
C ILE A 77 -3.41 -8.59 -12.85
N GLY A 78 -2.27 -9.28 -12.73
CA GLY A 78 -0.97 -8.77 -13.17
C GLY A 78 -0.97 -8.37 -14.64
N GLY A 79 -1.43 -9.25 -15.52
CA GLY A 79 -1.54 -8.95 -16.96
C GLY A 79 -2.53 -7.82 -17.28
N ALA A 80 -3.62 -7.70 -16.53
CA ALA A 80 -4.61 -6.62 -16.69
C ALA A 80 -4.07 -5.26 -16.22
N ILE A 81 -3.25 -5.23 -15.17
CA ILE A 81 -2.53 -4.03 -14.72
C ILE A 81 -1.50 -3.61 -15.75
N GLU A 82 -0.70 -4.56 -16.25
CA GLU A 82 0.34 -4.28 -17.25
C GLU A 82 -0.24 -3.71 -18.54
N SER A 83 -1.37 -4.25 -19.00
CA SER A 83 -2.07 -3.80 -20.21
C SER A 83 -3.00 -2.60 -19.99
N GLY A 84 -3.07 -2.05 -18.78
CA GLY A 84 -3.92 -0.89 -18.47
C GLY A 84 -5.42 -1.18 -18.51
N ARG A 85 -5.83 -2.45 -18.48
CA ARG A 85 -7.25 -2.86 -18.49
C ARG A 85 -7.91 -2.78 -17.12
N LEU A 86 -7.12 -2.81 -16.04
CA LEU A 86 -7.62 -2.79 -14.67
C LEU A 86 -7.51 -1.38 -14.07
N HIS A 87 -8.67 -0.78 -13.79
CA HIS A 87 -8.80 0.58 -13.24
C HIS A 87 -9.30 0.54 -11.80
N ALA A 88 -9.00 1.60 -11.05
CA ALA A 88 -9.39 1.73 -9.65
C ALA A 88 -10.88 1.39 -9.44
N GLY A 89 -11.18 0.52 -8.48
CA GLY A 89 -12.55 0.16 -8.12
C GLY A 89 -13.13 -1.03 -8.91
N MET A 90 -12.49 -1.47 -10.00
CA MET A 90 -12.93 -2.65 -10.76
C MET A 90 -12.94 -3.91 -9.90
N ASN A 91 -13.87 -4.83 -10.17
CA ASN A 91 -13.98 -6.08 -9.41
C ASN A 91 -12.71 -6.95 -9.48
N LEU A 92 -12.24 -7.42 -8.33
CA LEU A 92 -11.12 -8.34 -8.22
C LEU A 92 -11.53 -9.80 -8.00
N LEU A 93 -12.77 -10.07 -7.58
CA LEU A 93 -13.23 -11.44 -7.38
C LEU A 93 -13.42 -12.15 -8.72
N VAL A 94 -13.19 -13.46 -8.75
CA VAL A 94 -13.67 -14.29 -9.87
C VAL A 94 -15.19 -14.09 -10.00
N PRO A 95 -15.76 -13.92 -11.21
CA PRO A 95 -17.20 -13.80 -11.39
C PRO A 95 -17.97 -14.90 -10.65
N GLY A 96 -18.96 -14.52 -9.84
CA GLY A 96 -19.77 -15.45 -9.04
C GLY A 96 -19.11 -15.94 -7.74
N ARG A 97 -17.86 -15.59 -7.46
CA ARG A 97 -17.26 -15.79 -6.13
C ARG A 97 -17.59 -14.64 -5.19
N ALA A 98 -17.69 -14.97 -3.91
CA ALA A 98 -17.76 -14.00 -2.83
C ALA A 98 -16.40 -13.87 -2.13
N MET A 99 -16.22 -12.78 -1.41
CA MET A 99 -15.10 -12.64 -0.47
C MET A 99 -15.16 -13.79 0.56
N PRO A 100 -14.05 -14.52 0.80
CA PRO A 100 -14.02 -15.55 1.83
C PRO A 100 -14.32 -14.97 3.22
N ALA A 101 -14.93 -15.79 4.08
CA ALA A 101 -15.09 -15.43 5.48
C ALA A 101 -13.72 -15.20 6.14
N PRO A 102 -13.56 -14.19 7.01
CA PRO A 102 -12.26 -13.78 7.53
C PRO A 102 -11.77 -14.68 8.70
N PHE A 103 -11.81 -15.99 8.50
CA PHE A 103 -11.28 -16.99 9.41
C PHE A 103 -10.83 -18.25 8.64
N THR A 104 -9.94 -19.01 9.24
CA THR A 104 -9.51 -20.34 8.78
C THR A 104 -9.86 -21.36 9.85
N VAL A 105 -10.25 -22.58 9.47
CA VAL A 105 -10.39 -23.70 10.41
C VAL A 105 -9.06 -24.44 10.48
N ILE A 106 -8.40 -24.44 11.65
CA ILE A 106 -7.14 -25.15 11.89
C ILE A 106 -7.37 -26.12 13.05
N ASN A 107 -7.19 -27.42 12.81
CA ASN A 107 -7.45 -28.48 13.80
C ASN A 107 -8.85 -28.40 14.44
N GLY A 108 -9.86 -28.04 13.65
CA GLY A 108 -11.25 -27.88 14.12
C GLY A 108 -11.55 -26.56 14.86
N ALA A 109 -10.55 -25.70 15.08
CA ALA A 109 -10.73 -24.39 15.72
C ALA A 109 -10.82 -23.26 14.68
N ASN A 110 -11.69 -22.29 14.93
CA ASN A 110 -11.79 -21.08 14.12
C ASN A 110 -10.68 -20.09 14.48
N VAL A 111 -9.76 -19.88 13.55
CA VAL A 111 -8.68 -18.89 13.64
C VAL A 111 -9.07 -17.66 12.83
N ARG A 112 -9.41 -16.57 13.51
CA ARG A 112 -9.78 -15.30 12.87
C ARG A 112 -8.57 -14.64 12.20
N TRP A 113 -8.82 -14.01 11.05
CA TRP A 113 -7.83 -13.20 10.36
C TRP A 113 -7.66 -11.84 11.04
N GLY A 114 -6.45 -11.29 10.99
CA GLY A 114 -6.09 -10.00 11.59
C GLY A 114 -6.67 -8.80 10.87
N ARG A 115 -6.91 -8.93 9.57
CA ARG A 115 -7.53 -7.91 8.70
C ARG A 115 -6.75 -6.59 8.65
N ILE A 116 -5.45 -6.61 8.90
CA ILE A 116 -4.57 -5.43 8.86
C ILE A 116 -3.70 -5.50 7.61
N VAL A 117 -3.68 -4.42 6.82
CA VAL A 117 -2.77 -4.24 5.68
C VAL A 117 -1.99 -2.95 5.87
N PHE A 118 -0.68 -3.00 5.66
CA PHE A 118 0.16 -1.80 5.68
C PHE A 118 0.28 -1.23 4.26
N ALA A 119 -0.11 0.02 4.08
CA ALA A 119 0.04 0.77 2.84
C ALA A 119 0.84 2.06 3.08
N GLY A 120 1.56 2.55 2.06
CA GLY A 120 2.25 3.84 2.18
C GLY A 120 3.35 3.91 3.25
N GLY A 121 3.80 2.77 3.79
CA GLY A 121 4.77 2.69 4.89
C GLY A 121 4.18 2.91 6.30
N SER A 122 3.18 3.77 6.45
CA SER A 122 2.62 4.16 7.76
C SER A 122 1.10 4.02 7.88
N HIS A 123 0.39 3.69 6.80
CA HIS A 123 -1.06 3.63 6.81
C HIS A 123 -1.54 2.21 7.11
N LEU A 124 -2.49 2.09 8.03
CA LEU A 124 -3.17 0.84 8.33
C LEU A 124 -4.51 0.84 7.60
N LEU A 125 -4.70 -0.15 6.75
CA LEU A 125 -5.93 -0.36 5.99
C LEU A 125 -6.59 -1.68 6.39
N SER A 126 -7.91 -1.74 6.24
CA SER A 126 -8.72 -2.93 6.48
C SER A 126 -9.96 -2.94 5.57
N GLY A 127 -10.88 -3.86 5.84
CA GLY A 127 -12.12 -4.03 5.08
C GLY A 127 -12.00 -4.98 3.90
N SER A 128 -13.12 -5.51 3.44
CA SER A 128 -13.18 -6.43 2.31
C SER A 128 -12.92 -5.72 0.97
N ALA A 129 -13.17 -4.41 0.89
CA ALA A 129 -12.96 -3.61 -0.31
C ALA A 129 -11.54 -3.73 -0.89
N LEU A 130 -10.54 -3.94 -0.02
CA LEU A 130 -9.16 -4.22 -0.39
C LEU A 130 -9.03 -5.40 -1.38
N PHE A 131 -9.90 -6.40 -1.28
CA PHE A 131 -9.82 -7.63 -2.10
C PHE A 131 -11.02 -7.84 -3.00
N THR A 132 -12.12 -7.11 -2.80
CA THR A 132 -13.25 -7.14 -3.74
C THR A 132 -13.09 -6.15 -4.88
N ARG A 133 -12.33 -5.07 -4.69
CA ARG A 133 -12.11 -4.01 -5.69
C ARG A 133 -10.64 -3.72 -5.89
N TYR A 134 -10.25 -3.38 -7.11
CA TYR A 134 -8.86 -3.12 -7.45
C TYR A 134 -8.39 -1.81 -6.80
N GLN A 135 -7.30 -1.91 -6.05
CA GLN A 135 -6.60 -0.80 -5.45
C GLN A 135 -5.35 -0.50 -6.28
N PRO A 136 -5.15 0.73 -6.77
CA PRO A 136 -3.95 1.06 -7.54
C PRO A 136 -2.62 0.83 -6.82
N ILE A 137 -2.61 0.81 -5.47
CA ILE A 137 -1.45 0.36 -4.67
C ILE A 137 -0.99 -1.08 -4.94
N TYR A 138 -1.75 -1.87 -5.72
CA TYR A 138 -1.35 -3.20 -6.17
C TYR A 138 -0.59 -3.23 -7.50
N ASP A 139 -0.46 -2.09 -8.19
CA ASP A 139 0.45 -1.97 -9.33
C ASP A 139 1.90 -1.99 -8.82
N PRO A 140 2.73 -2.99 -9.21
CA PRO A 140 4.11 -3.06 -8.75
C PRO A 140 4.99 -1.91 -9.24
N ARG A 141 4.52 -1.14 -10.25
CA ARG A 141 5.20 0.05 -10.75
C ARG A 141 4.88 1.28 -9.91
N LEU A 142 3.93 1.21 -8.99
CA LEU A 142 3.52 2.33 -8.15
C LEU A 142 4.02 2.13 -6.72
N VAL A 143 4.81 3.08 -6.23
CA VAL A 143 5.26 3.10 -4.83
C VAL A 143 4.75 4.36 -4.17
N TRP A 144 3.97 4.17 -3.13
CA TRP A 144 3.49 5.23 -2.24
C TRP A 144 4.22 5.11 -0.91
N VAL A 145 4.72 6.23 -0.40
CA VAL A 145 5.35 6.34 0.94
C VAL A 145 4.97 7.67 1.55
N ARG A 146 4.33 7.65 2.73
CA ARG A 146 3.89 8.85 3.45
C ARG A 146 3.05 9.76 2.55
N GLN A 147 3.55 10.93 2.19
CA GLN A 147 2.86 11.90 1.33
C GLN A 147 3.36 11.88 -0.13
N GLY A 148 4.36 11.07 -0.46
CA GLY A 148 4.93 11.01 -1.81
C GLY A 148 4.58 9.71 -2.52
N ALA A 149 4.34 9.79 -3.82
CA ALA A 149 4.22 8.61 -4.66
C ALA A 149 5.07 8.73 -5.92
N GLN A 150 5.63 7.59 -6.33
CA GLN A 150 6.49 7.46 -7.49
C GLN A 150 5.97 6.34 -8.37
N ARG A 151 6.07 6.53 -9.68
CA ARG A 151 5.83 5.51 -10.69
C ARG A 151 7.14 5.14 -11.37
N TYR A 152 7.42 3.84 -11.42
CA TYR A 152 8.57 3.28 -12.10
C TYR A 152 8.22 2.88 -13.53
N THR A 153 9.04 3.33 -14.48
CA THR A 153 9.05 2.81 -15.83
C THR A 153 10.24 1.87 -15.97
N LEU A 154 9.97 0.62 -16.33
CA LEU A 154 10.96 -0.43 -16.53
C LEU A 154 11.24 -0.55 -18.02
N SER A 155 12.48 -0.29 -18.43
CA SER A 155 12.95 -0.59 -19.79
C SER A 155 13.75 -1.88 -19.75
N TYR A 156 13.51 -2.78 -20.70
CA TYR A 156 14.24 -4.03 -20.84
C TYR A 156 15.09 -4.00 -22.10
N TRP A 157 16.17 -4.77 -22.11
CA TRP A 157 16.87 -5.04 -23.37
C TRP A 157 15.96 -5.86 -24.31
N PRO A 158 16.10 -5.69 -25.63
CA PRO A 158 15.45 -6.59 -26.58
C PRO A 158 15.81 -8.04 -26.25
N ALA A 159 14.83 -8.92 -26.31
CA ALA A 159 15.08 -10.35 -26.18
C ALA A 159 15.66 -10.87 -27.50
N ASP A 160 16.71 -11.69 -27.42
CA ASP A 160 17.21 -12.40 -28.58
C ASP A 160 16.24 -13.51 -29.01
N SER A 161 16.41 -14.04 -30.23
CA SER A 161 15.54 -15.11 -30.74
C SER A 161 15.61 -16.34 -29.83
N GLY A 162 14.47 -16.70 -29.22
CA GLY A 162 14.36 -17.84 -28.30
C GLY A 162 14.48 -17.48 -26.82
N GLU A 163 14.78 -16.22 -26.49
CA GLU A 163 14.71 -15.73 -25.11
C GLU A 163 13.29 -15.31 -24.72
N ALA A 164 12.98 -15.42 -23.43
CA ALA A 164 11.73 -14.88 -22.92
C ALA A 164 11.78 -13.34 -22.93
N PRO A 165 10.67 -12.64 -23.27
CA PRO A 165 10.64 -11.19 -23.20
C PRO A 165 10.88 -10.71 -21.76
N ARG A 166 11.49 -9.52 -21.62
CA ARG A 166 11.75 -8.87 -20.33
C ARG A 166 12.69 -9.62 -19.37
N GLN A 167 13.60 -10.45 -19.89
CA GLN A 167 14.61 -11.12 -19.06
C GLN A 167 15.60 -10.15 -18.42
N TRP A 168 16.09 -9.17 -19.19
CA TRP A 168 17.18 -8.30 -18.77
C TRP A 168 16.70 -6.87 -18.60
N LEU A 169 16.66 -6.40 -17.35
CA LEU A 169 16.30 -5.02 -17.04
C LEU A 169 17.44 -4.08 -17.49
N ARG A 170 17.09 -3.10 -18.33
CA ARG A 170 18.03 -2.09 -18.87
C ARG A 170 18.08 -0.85 -18.01
N SER A 171 16.92 -0.33 -17.62
CA SER A 171 16.84 0.86 -16.78
C SER A 171 15.53 0.91 -15.99
N ILE A 172 15.61 1.57 -14.84
CA ILE A 172 14.47 1.95 -14.02
C ILE A 172 14.45 3.46 -13.98
N VAL A 173 13.35 4.06 -14.42
CA VAL A 173 13.14 5.51 -14.29
C VAL A 173 12.01 5.72 -13.30
N ALA A 174 12.30 6.41 -12.19
CA ALA A 174 11.31 6.87 -11.24
C ALA A 174 10.81 8.26 -11.65
N ARG A 175 9.50 8.47 -11.63
CA ARG A 175 8.88 9.79 -11.76
C ARG A 175 7.82 9.94 -10.69
N PRO A 176 7.45 11.17 -10.29
CA PRO A 176 6.23 11.39 -9.52
C PRO A 176 5.06 10.64 -10.14
N ALA A 177 4.25 10.03 -9.29
CA ALA A 177 3.01 9.42 -9.75
C ALA A 177 1.99 10.54 -10.01
N ALA A 178 1.36 10.50 -11.18
CA ALA A 178 0.27 11.41 -11.53
C ALA A 178 -0.89 11.36 -10.51
N ASP A 179 -1.66 12.44 -10.46
CA ASP A 179 -2.89 12.59 -9.69
C ASP A 179 -3.82 11.42 -9.96
N GLN A 180 -3.94 10.54 -8.97
CA GLN A 180 -4.76 9.34 -9.09
C GLN A 180 -5.22 8.86 -7.71
N VAL A 181 -6.28 8.09 -7.72
CA VAL A 181 -6.70 7.31 -6.54
C VAL A 181 -5.64 6.22 -6.28
N PHE A 182 -5.16 6.11 -5.05
CA PHE A 182 -4.29 5.04 -4.58
C PHE A 182 -5.08 3.93 -3.90
N VAL A 183 -6.10 4.33 -3.13
CA VAL A 183 -7.00 3.44 -2.38
C VAL A 183 -8.42 3.89 -2.66
N THR A 184 -9.31 2.98 -3.01
CA THR A 184 -10.68 3.30 -3.44
C THR A 184 -11.62 3.48 -2.26
N PRO A 185 -12.81 4.09 -2.48
CA PRO A 185 -13.92 4.06 -1.54
C PRO A 185 -14.24 2.65 -1.01
N GLY A 186 -14.73 2.60 0.23
CA GLY A 186 -15.13 1.38 0.93
C GLY A 186 -14.01 0.67 1.69
N VAL A 187 -12.75 1.02 1.46
CA VAL A 187 -11.63 0.58 2.29
C VAL A 187 -11.73 1.24 3.66
N ILE A 188 -11.37 0.52 4.72
CA ILE A 188 -11.37 1.04 6.08
C ILE A 188 -9.97 1.59 6.38
N ALA A 189 -9.88 2.89 6.66
CA ALA A 189 -8.70 3.51 7.25
C ALA A 189 -8.69 3.24 8.76
N ALA A 190 -7.61 2.61 9.23
CA ALA A 190 -7.47 2.12 10.60
C ALA A 190 -6.33 2.83 11.36
N THR A 191 -5.55 3.70 10.72
CA THR A 191 -4.41 4.35 11.37
C THR A 191 -4.82 5.14 12.61
N SER A 192 -5.94 5.88 12.54
CA SER A 192 -6.44 6.66 13.67
C SER A 192 -6.91 5.80 14.85
N LEU A 193 -7.30 4.54 14.62
CA LEU A 193 -7.64 3.62 15.71
C LEU A 193 -6.44 3.30 16.58
N ALA A 194 -5.25 3.17 15.97
CA ALA A 194 -4.03 2.95 16.73
C ALA A 194 -3.65 4.21 17.55
N GLY A 195 -3.98 5.40 17.04
CA GLY A 195 -3.60 6.67 17.66
C GLY A 195 -2.11 7.00 17.50
N ALA A 196 -1.67 8.08 18.14
CA ALA A 196 -0.25 8.44 18.16
C ALA A 196 0.58 7.37 18.88
N SER A 197 1.81 7.12 18.40
CA SER A 197 2.68 6.10 19.00
C SER A 197 3.18 6.55 20.37
N SER A 198 2.88 5.77 21.40
CA SER A 198 3.39 5.98 22.76
C SER A 198 3.67 4.65 23.42
N TRP A 199 4.92 4.46 23.87
CA TRP A 199 5.31 3.27 24.64
C TRP A 199 4.53 3.20 25.95
N HIS A 200 4.49 4.30 26.71
CA HIS A 200 3.79 4.37 27.99
C HIS A 200 2.27 4.23 27.83
N GLY A 201 1.71 4.80 26.76
CA GLY A 201 0.29 4.71 26.47
C GLY A 201 -0.14 3.38 25.85
N THR A 202 0.81 2.53 25.41
CA THR A 202 0.53 1.33 24.59
C THR A 202 -0.36 1.64 23.37
N THR A 203 -0.07 2.76 22.70
CA THR A 203 -0.80 3.23 21.52
C THR A 203 0.10 3.29 20.29
N GLY A 204 -0.51 3.48 19.12
CA GLY A 204 0.12 3.51 17.82
C GLY A 204 0.85 2.20 17.53
N LEU A 205 2.15 2.30 17.28
CA LEU A 205 3.02 1.15 17.00
C LEU A 205 3.16 0.16 18.17
N PHE A 206 2.89 0.60 19.41
CA PHE A 206 3.02 -0.22 20.62
C PHE A 206 1.70 -0.84 21.07
N MET A 207 0.60 -0.54 20.38
CA MET A 207 -0.69 -1.16 20.65
C MET A 207 -0.63 -2.67 20.39
N PRO A 208 -1.21 -3.52 21.26
CA PRO A 208 -1.34 -4.94 20.99
C PRO A 208 -2.10 -5.16 19.68
N THR A 209 -1.50 -5.88 18.74
CA THR A 209 -2.08 -6.12 17.40
C THR A 209 -3.43 -6.84 17.50
N ALA A 210 -3.59 -7.71 18.50
CA ALA A 210 -4.84 -8.41 18.77
C ALA A 210 -5.99 -7.45 19.15
N THR A 211 -5.70 -6.37 19.88
CA THR A 211 -6.69 -5.34 20.24
C THR A 211 -7.18 -4.61 19.00
N LEU A 212 -6.24 -4.12 18.17
CA LEU A 212 -6.57 -3.44 16.92
C LEU A 212 -7.36 -4.34 15.97
N SER A 213 -6.93 -5.59 15.81
CA SER A 213 -7.64 -6.60 15.03
C SER A 213 -9.05 -6.88 15.57
N GLY A 214 -9.20 -6.94 16.90
CA GLY A 214 -10.50 -7.11 17.55
C GLY A 214 -11.47 -5.97 17.21
N TRP A 215 -11.01 -4.73 17.27
CA TRP A 215 -11.78 -3.54 16.88
C TRP A 215 -12.18 -3.57 15.40
N LEU A 216 -11.23 -3.86 14.50
CA LEU A 216 -11.53 -4.06 13.07
C LEU A 216 -12.51 -5.20 12.83
N GLY A 217 -12.42 -6.24 13.66
CA GLY A 217 -13.33 -7.39 13.71
C GLY A 217 -14.79 -7.00 13.92
N VAL A 218 -15.04 -6.05 14.82
CA VAL A 218 -16.38 -5.55 15.17
C VAL A 218 -16.81 -4.32 14.37
N GLY A 219 -15.99 -3.87 13.41
CA GLY A 219 -16.34 -2.81 12.47
C GLY A 219 -15.84 -1.41 12.83
N SER A 220 -14.90 -1.29 13.78
CA SER A 220 -14.25 0.00 14.04
C SER A 220 -13.37 0.44 12.86
N GLY A 221 -13.16 1.75 12.75
CA GLY A 221 -12.35 2.39 11.71
C GLY A 221 -13.18 3.33 10.85
N VAL A 222 -12.52 4.07 9.98
CA VAL A 222 -13.18 5.04 9.09
C VAL A 222 -13.32 4.42 7.71
N VAL A 223 -14.55 4.19 7.25
CA VAL A 223 -14.80 3.77 5.87
C VAL A 223 -14.57 4.97 4.95
N LEU A 224 -13.67 4.83 3.98
CA LEU A 224 -13.39 5.90 3.02
C LEU A 224 -14.57 6.09 2.07
N SER A 225 -15.10 7.32 1.99
CA SER A 225 -16.17 7.69 1.06
C SER A 225 -15.64 7.94 -0.35
N GLU A 226 -14.47 8.57 -0.47
CA GLU A 226 -13.89 9.02 -1.76
C GLU A 226 -12.55 8.34 -2.10
N GLY A 227 -11.99 7.58 -1.16
CA GLY A 227 -10.68 6.95 -1.32
C GLY A 227 -9.53 7.84 -0.84
N VAL A 228 -8.30 7.44 -1.16
CA VAL A 228 -7.08 8.23 -0.93
C VAL A 228 -6.54 8.65 -2.28
N VAL A 229 -6.42 9.96 -2.50
CA VAL A 229 -5.78 10.58 -3.66
C VAL A 229 -4.53 11.32 -3.18
N LEU A 230 -3.46 11.27 -3.96
CA LEU A 230 -2.36 12.21 -3.82
C LEU A 230 -2.35 13.05 -5.08
N SER A 231 -2.37 14.37 -4.91
CA SER A 231 -2.19 15.32 -5.99
C SER A 231 -0.72 15.73 -6.04
N GLU A 232 -0.16 15.87 -7.24
CA GLU A 232 1.08 16.59 -7.48
C GLU A 232 0.89 18.01 -6.94
N GLY A 233 1.73 18.41 -5.99
CA GLY A 233 1.81 19.82 -5.60
C GLY A 233 2.23 20.64 -6.82
N VAL A 234 1.45 21.66 -7.18
CA VAL A 234 1.86 22.61 -8.22
C VAL A 234 3.02 23.45 -7.66
N VAL A 235 4.20 23.37 -8.30
CA VAL A 235 5.33 24.25 -8.00
C VAL A 235 5.37 25.34 -9.06
N LEU A 236 5.12 26.58 -8.65
CA LEU A 236 5.26 27.76 -9.51
C LEU A 236 6.62 28.41 -9.25
N SER A 237 7.47 28.46 -10.28
CA SER A 237 8.79 29.08 -10.28
C SER A 237 8.74 30.56 -10.71
N GLU A 238 9.85 31.28 -10.53
CA GLU A 238 10.00 32.73 -10.74
C GLU A 238 9.33 33.28 -12.02
N GLY A 239 8.61 34.41 -11.89
CA GLY A 239 8.05 35.16 -13.01
C GLY A 239 6.62 34.80 -13.42
N VAL A 240 5.91 33.98 -12.63
CA VAL A 240 4.50 33.65 -12.89
C VAL A 240 3.57 34.72 -12.30
N VAL A 241 2.70 35.27 -13.15
CA VAL A 241 1.63 36.21 -12.75
C VAL A 241 0.29 35.48 -12.72
N LEU A 242 -0.33 35.38 -11.55
CA LEU A 242 -1.68 34.84 -11.40
C LEU A 242 -2.70 35.99 -11.38
N SER A 243 -3.72 35.90 -12.23
CA SER A 243 -4.80 36.88 -12.38
C SER A 243 -6.06 36.47 -11.60
N GLU A 244 -7.04 37.36 -11.51
CA GLU A 244 -8.28 37.21 -10.74
C GLU A 244 -8.99 35.85 -10.98
N GLY A 245 -9.45 35.22 -9.89
CA GLY A 245 -10.26 33.99 -9.95
C GLY A 245 -9.49 32.67 -9.85
N VAL A 246 -8.18 32.70 -9.58
CA VAL A 246 -7.38 31.48 -9.36
C VAL A 246 -7.54 30.96 -7.92
N VAL A 247 -7.94 29.70 -7.79
CA VAL A 247 -8.01 28.99 -6.49
C VAL A 247 -6.84 28.02 -6.39
N LEU A 248 -6.00 28.20 -5.37
CA LEU A 248 -4.89 27.29 -5.06
C LEU A 248 -5.31 26.37 -3.89
N SER A 249 -5.23 25.06 -4.12
CA SER A 249 -5.57 24.02 -3.15
C SER A 249 -4.33 23.53 -2.37
N GLU A 250 -4.52 22.59 -1.43
CA GLU A 250 -3.46 22.03 -0.61
C GLU A 250 -2.28 21.49 -1.46
N GLY A 251 -1.04 21.77 -1.03
CA GLY A 251 0.18 21.23 -1.66
C GLY A 251 0.84 22.13 -2.71
N VAL A 252 0.35 23.36 -2.92
CA VAL A 252 1.00 24.33 -3.82
C VAL A 252 2.21 24.99 -3.14
N VAL A 253 3.36 25.02 -3.84
CA VAL A 253 4.58 25.71 -3.38
C VAL A 253 4.86 26.90 -4.31
N LEU A 254 4.97 28.10 -3.74
CA LEU A 254 5.32 29.31 -4.47
C LEU A 254 6.78 29.69 -4.16
N SER A 255 7.59 29.79 -5.21
CA SER A 255 8.96 30.30 -5.14
C SER A 255 9.00 31.83 -5.27
N GLU A 256 10.19 32.41 -5.11
CA GLU A 256 10.42 33.85 -5.27
C GLU A 256 9.92 34.36 -6.64
N GLY A 257 9.39 35.59 -6.67
CA GLY A 257 8.97 36.25 -7.91
C GLY A 257 7.59 35.83 -8.46
N VAL A 258 6.77 35.10 -7.70
CA VAL A 258 5.35 34.88 -8.04
C VAL A 258 4.52 36.11 -7.64
N VAL A 259 3.80 36.70 -8.60
CA VAL A 259 2.92 37.87 -8.35
C VAL A 259 1.47 37.40 -8.27
N LEU A 260 0.83 37.63 -7.11
CA LEU A 260 -0.59 37.37 -6.90
C LEU A 260 -1.38 38.68 -7.10
N SER A 261 -2.34 38.67 -8.04
CA SER A 261 -3.29 39.77 -8.21
C SER A 261 -4.48 39.62 -7.25
N GLU A 262 -5.37 40.63 -7.18
CA GLU A 262 -6.61 40.53 -6.39
C GLU A 262 -7.46 39.32 -6.81
N GLY A 263 -8.13 38.70 -5.84
CA GLY A 263 -9.05 37.57 -6.08
C GLY A 263 -8.41 36.18 -6.15
N VAL A 264 -7.13 36.02 -5.76
CA VAL A 264 -6.52 34.70 -5.55
C VAL A 264 -6.92 34.14 -4.18
N VAL A 265 -7.46 32.91 -4.16
CA VAL A 265 -7.85 32.22 -2.92
C VAL A 265 -6.84 31.12 -2.57
N LEU A 266 -6.23 31.21 -1.39
CA LEU A 266 -5.31 30.21 -0.86
C LEU A 266 -6.03 29.29 0.13
N SER A 267 -5.97 27.98 -0.09
CA SER A 267 -6.44 26.97 0.87
C SER A 267 -5.32 26.62 1.88
N GLU A 268 -5.64 25.85 2.92
CA GLU A 268 -4.61 25.37 3.88
C GLU A 268 -3.50 24.57 3.15
N GLY A 269 -2.25 24.74 3.59
CA GLY A 269 -1.11 23.98 3.07
C GLY A 269 -0.34 24.59 1.89
N VAL A 270 -0.55 25.87 1.57
CA VAL A 270 0.31 26.63 0.64
C VAL A 270 1.60 27.06 1.33
N VAL A 271 2.77 26.78 0.72
CA VAL A 271 4.09 27.14 1.28
C VAL A 271 4.73 28.26 0.45
N LEU A 272 5.15 29.34 1.13
CA LEU A 272 5.96 30.43 0.58
C LEU A 272 7.42 30.21 0.98
N SER A 273 8.36 30.21 0.03
CA SER A 273 9.79 30.19 0.34
C SER A 273 10.47 31.46 -0.18
N GLU A 274 10.98 32.29 0.73
CA GLU A 274 11.90 33.39 0.40
C GLU A 274 13.35 32.89 0.52
N GLY A 275 14.16 33.09 -0.51
CA GLY A 275 15.59 32.86 -0.46
C GLY A 275 16.30 34.13 -0.02
N GLU A 276 16.90 34.15 1.18
CA GLU A 276 17.81 35.24 1.54
C GLU A 276 19.04 35.21 0.62
N SER A 277 19.05 36.08 -0.40
CA SER A 277 20.25 36.37 -1.18
C SER A 277 21.19 37.25 -0.35
N SER A 278 22.00 36.64 0.53
CA SER A 278 23.17 37.32 1.08
C SER A 278 24.21 37.53 -0.03
N LEU A 279 24.18 38.69 -0.68
CA LEU A 279 25.26 39.13 -1.56
C LEU A 279 26.49 39.45 -0.70
N LEU A 280 27.38 38.47 -0.53
CA LEU A 280 28.77 38.74 -0.20
C LEU A 280 29.49 39.21 -1.48
N GLY A 281 29.72 40.51 -1.57
CA GLY A 281 30.58 41.15 -2.56
C GLY A 281 31.59 42.06 -1.86
N GLU A 282 32.82 41.56 -1.79
CA GLU A 282 34.13 42.13 -1.40
C GLU A 282 34.43 43.53 -1.99
N PRO A 283 35.42 44.30 -1.50
CA PRO A 283 36.66 43.89 -0.81
C PRO A 283 36.80 44.26 0.68
#